data_AF-A0A5D4H2J6-F1
#
_entry.id   AF-A0A5D4H2J6-F1
#
_cell.length_a   1.000
_cell.length_b   1.000
_cell.length_c   1.000
_cell.angle_alpha   90.00
_cell.angle_beta   90.00
_cell.angle_gamma   90.00
#
_symmetry.space_group_name_H-M   'P 1'
#
loop_
_entity.id
_entity.type
_entity.pdbx_description
1 polymer ?
#
loop_
_entity_poly.entity_id
_entity_poly.type
_entity_poly.pdbx_seq_one_letter_code
_entity_poly.pdbx_strand_id
1 'polypeptide(L)'
;MSTSNRAKHWEKTRGLMFVMLGLWVFFGFVIHMFVNVLNNIVILGFPLGFYMAAQGSLIAFVIMLFVFARKQNAIDEEYGVAED
;
A
#
# COMPACT_ATOMS: atom_id res chain seq x y z
N MET A 1 -21.63 -16.20 -11.53
CA MET A 1 -20.25 -16.59 -11.19
C MET A 1 -20.24 -17.99 -10.60
N SER A 2 -19.42 -18.92 -11.14
CA SER A 2 -19.28 -20.27 -10.57
C SER A 2 -18.61 -20.20 -9.18
N THR A 3 -18.87 -21.19 -8.32
CA THR A 3 -18.26 -21.27 -6.98
C THR A 3 -16.73 -21.26 -7.03
N SER A 4 -16.14 -21.91 -8.03
CA SER A 4 -14.68 -21.92 -8.28
C SER A 4 -14.13 -20.52 -8.62
N ASN A 5 -14.83 -19.74 -9.44
CA ASN A 5 -14.39 -18.38 -9.76
C ASN A 5 -14.46 -17.45 -8.54
N ARG A 6 -15.48 -17.59 -7.68
CA ARG A 6 -15.58 -16.81 -6.43
C ARG A 6 -14.41 -17.10 -5.48
N ALA A 7 -14.01 -18.36 -5.35
CA ALA A 7 -12.89 -18.76 -4.51
C ALA A 7 -11.57 -18.13 -4.99
N LYS A 8 -11.32 -18.14 -6.30
CA LYS A 8 -10.10 -17.55 -6.91
C LYS A 8 -10.06 -16.03 -6.82
N HIS A 9 -11.20 -15.36 -7.00
CA HIS A 9 -11.34 -13.91 -6.78
C HIS A 9 -10.95 -13.54 -5.34
N TRP A 10 -11.56 -14.22 -4.36
CA TRP A 10 -11.25 -14.02 -2.95
C TRP A 10 -9.78 -14.27 -2.61
N GLU A 11 -9.19 -15.34 -3.18
CA GLU A 11 -7.77 -15.63 -2.99
C GLU A 11 -6.87 -14.48 -3.46
N LYS A 12 -7.14 -13.93 -4.66
CA LYS A 12 -6.38 -12.79 -5.20
C LYS A 12 -6.59 -11.51 -4.38
N THR A 13 -7.83 -11.17 -4.04
CA THR A 13 -8.14 -10.00 -3.20
C THR A 13 -7.44 -10.11 -1.84
N ARG A 14 -7.49 -11.28 -1.19
CA ARG A 14 -6.81 -11.53 0.08
C ARG A 14 -5.28 -11.39 -0.05
N GLY A 15 -4.70 -11.90 -1.14
CA GLY A 15 -3.29 -11.74 -1.43
C GLY A 15 -2.89 -10.26 -1.60
N LEU A 16 -3.69 -9.48 -2.34
CA LEU A 16 -3.51 -8.04 -2.47
C LEU A 16 -3.57 -7.34 -1.10
N MET A 17 -4.52 -7.72 -0.26
CA MET A 17 -4.68 -7.18 1.09
C MET A 17 -3.44 -7.42 1.96
N PHE A 18 -2.88 -8.63 1.97
CA PHE A 18 -1.65 -8.91 2.71
C PHE A 18 -0.45 -8.10 2.22
N VAL A 19 -0.32 -7.89 0.92
CA VAL A 19 0.73 -7.01 0.37
C VAL A 19 0.53 -5.57 0.83
N MET A 20 -0.70 -5.05 0.78
CA MET A 20 -1.01 -3.70 1.26
C MET A 20 -0.76 -3.53 2.75
N LEU A 21 -1.12 -4.54 3.57
CA LEU A 21 -0.80 -4.53 5.01
C LEU A 21 0.70 -4.54 5.26
N GLY A 22 1.48 -5.33 4.52
CA GLY A 22 2.94 -5.34 4.63
C GLY A 22 3.55 -3.98 4.31
N LEU A 23 3.11 -3.33 3.22
CA LEU A 23 3.54 -1.98 2.87
C LEU A 23 3.09 -0.95 3.93
N TRP A 24 1.87 -1.09 4.44
CA TRP A 24 1.34 -0.20 5.47
C TRP A 24 2.17 -0.28 6.75
N VAL A 25 2.52 -1.50 7.21
CA VAL A 25 3.42 -1.68 8.37
C VAL A 25 4.80 -1.08 8.08
N PHE A 26 5.30 -1.26 6.87
CA PHE A 26 6.61 -0.73 6.49
C PHE A 26 6.66 0.81 6.56
N PHE A 27 5.74 1.49 5.88
CA PHE A 27 5.67 2.96 5.86
C PHE A 27 5.15 3.56 7.17
N GLY A 28 4.34 2.81 7.93
CA GLY A 28 3.78 3.24 9.21
C GLY A 28 4.74 3.05 10.39
N PHE A 29 5.54 1.97 10.41
CA PHE A 29 6.34 1.62 11.59
C PHE A 29 7.81 1.42 11.26
N VAL A 30 8.14 0.60 10.27
CA VAL A 30 9.53 0.19 10.01
C VAL A 30 10.41 1.41 9.74
N ILE A 31 9.98 2.32 8.86
CA ILE A 31 10.72 3.55 8.57
C ILE A 31 10.95 4.40 9.83
N HIS A 32 9.92 4.55 10.65
CA HIS A 32 9.99 5.36 11.88
C HIS A 32 10.91 4.76 12.95
N MET A 33 11.09 3.44 12.93
CA MET A 33 12.04 2.75 13.82
C MET A 33 13.49 3.16 13.55
N PHE A 34 13.81 3.60 12.33
CA PHE A 34 15.14 4.05 11.91
C PHE A 34 15.28 5.58 11.88
N VAL A 35 14.39 6.33 12.55
CA VAL A 35 14.37 7.80 12.51
C VAL A 35 15.72 8.45 12.83
N ASN A 36 16.47 7.90 13.80
CA ASN A 36 17.77 8.43 14.20
C ASN A 36 18.82 8.32 13.08
N VAL A 37 18.80 7.21 12.33
CA VAL A 37 19.71 7.00 11.20
C VAL A 37 19.28 7.88 10.03
N LEU A 38 17.99 7.88 9.71
CA LEU A 38 17.42 8.66 8.61
C LEU A 38 17.61 10.16 8.79
N ASN A 39 17.53 10.68 10.02
CA ASN A 39 17.72 12.10 10.30
C ASN A 39 19.13 12.62 10.00
N ASN A 40 20.13 11.76 9.75
CA ASN A 40 21.44 12.20 9.24
C ASN A 40 21.39 12.60 7.76
N ILE A 41 20.33 12.20 7.04
CA ILE A 41 20.10 12.57 5.64
C ILE A 41 19.17 13.77 5.65
N VAL A 42 19.59 14.86 5.00
CA VAL A 42 18.76 16.06 4.85
C VAL A 42 18.17 16.08 3.45
N ILE A 43 16.85 16.18 3.37
CA ILE A 43 16.09 16.30 2.12
C ILE A 43 15.24 17.58 2.20
N LEU A 44 15.34 18.42 1.16
CA LEU A 44 14.57 19.67 1.05
C LEU A 44 14.71 20.59 2.30
N GLY A 45 15.86 20.55 2.97
CA GLY A 45 16.14 21.32 4.19
C GLY A 45 15.66 20.70 5.49
N PHE A 46 15.06 19.50 5.46
CA PHE A 46 14.57 18.78 6.64
C PHE A 46 15.27 17.43 6.82
N PRO A 47 15.48 16.96 8.07
CA PRO A 47 15.91 15.59 8.32
C PRO A 47 14.92 14.59 7.71
N LEU A 48 15.42 13.55 7.05
CA LEU A 48 14.59 12.61 6.31
C LEU A 48 13.58 11.87 7.19
N GLY A 49 13.99 11.46 8.40
CA GLY A 49 13.08 10.81 9.35
C GLY A 49 11.92 11.72 9.75
N PHE A 50 12.19 13.01 9.95
CA PHE A 50 11.15 14.02 10.18
C PHE A 50 10.25 14.20 8.95
N TYR A 51 10.83 14.31 7.75
CA TYR A 51 10.06 14.44 6.50
C TYR A 51 9.13 13.24 6.28
N MET A 52 9.59 12.01 6.55
CA MET A 52 8.77 10.80 6.43
C MET A 52 7.58 10.81 7.38
N ALA A 53 7.77 11.25 8.63
CA ALA A 53 6.69 11.39 9.60
C ALA A 53 5.68 12.49 9.22
N ALA A 54 6.14 13.59 8.63
CA ALA A 54 5.30 14.74 8.31
C ALA A 54 4.54 14.59 6.99
N GLN A 55 5.18 14.06 5.93
CA GLN A 55 4.62 14.02 4.58
C GLN A 55 4.93 12.72 3.83
N GLY A 56 6.15 12.18 3.97
CA GLY A 56 6.60 11.06 3.15
C GLY A 56 5.70 9.81 3.27
N SER A 57 5.36 9.40 4.50
CA SER A 57 4.47 8.26 4.70
C SER A 57 3.03 8.54 4.28
N LEU A 58 2.55 9.79 4.40
CA LEU A 58 1.22 10.18 3.89
C LEU A 58 1.14 10.07 2.37
N ILE A 59 2.16 10.57 1.67
CA ILE A 59 2.27 10.44 0.20
C ILE A 59 2.30 8.96 -0.20
N ALA A 60 3.09 8.13 0.51
CA ALA A 60 3.12 6.69 0.28
C ALA A 60 1.74 6.04 0.46
N PHE A 61 0.98 6.41 1.49
CA PHE A 61 -0.38 5.88 1.70
C PHE A 61 -1.35 6.30 0.60
N VAL A 62 -1.28 7.54 0.12
CA VAL A 62 -2.10 7.98 -1.02
C VAL A 62 -1.77 7.17 -2.28
N ILE A 63 -0.48 6.96 -2.58
CA ILE A 63 -0.06 6.11 -3.70
C ILE A 63 -0.58 4.68 -3.53
N MET A 64 -0.50 4.13 -2.31
CA MET A 64 -1.04 2.80 -2.01
C MET A 64 -2.54 2.71 -2.27
N LEU A 65 -3.33 3.75 -1.97
CA LEU A 65 -4.77 3.77 -2.27
C LEU A 65 -5.03 3.65 -3.77
N PHE A 66 -4.33 4.45 -4.60
CA PHE A 66 -4.47 4.36 -6.06
C PHE A 66 -4.02 3.00 -6.61
N VAL A 67 -2.90 2.47 -6.11
CA VAL A 67 -2.40 1.15 -6.52
C VAL A 67 -3.38 0.05 -6.13
N PHE A 68 -3.93 0.11 -4.91
CA PHE A 68 -4.94 -0.82 -4.44
C PHE A 68 -6.19 -0.76 -5.31
N ALA A 69 -6.76 0.43 -5.52
CA ALA A 69 -7.95 0.62 -6.34
C ALA A 69 -7.76 0.06 -7.76
N ARG A 70 -6.64 0.39 -8.41
CA ARG A 70 -6.35 -0.11 -9.76
C ARG A 70 -6.16 -1.63 -9.81
N LYS A 71 -5.48 -2.21 -8.82
CA LYS A 71 -5.27 -3.66 -8.75
C LYS A 71 -6.54 -4.42 -8.40
N GLN A 72 -7.35 -3.88 -7.50
CA GLN A 72 -8.63 -4.46 -7.12
C GLN A 72 -9.59 -4.44 -8.32
N ASN A 73 -9.69 -3.31 -9.04
CA ASN A 73 -10.49 -3.22 -10.26
C ASN A 73 -10.06 -4.26 -11.31
N ALA A 74 -8.76 -4.45 -11.52
CA ALA A 74 -8.26 -5.47 -12.44
C ALA A 74 -8.62 -6.90 -12.01
N ILE A 75 -8.65 -7.19 -10.69
CA ILE A 75 -9.13 -8.47 -10.17
C ILE A 75 -10.65 -8.60 -10.40
N ASP A 76 -11.41 -7.53 -10.18
CA ASP A 76 -12.86 -7.54 -10.36
C ASP A 76 -13.23 -7.75 -11.85
N GLU A 77 -12.52 -7.11 -12.78
CA GLU A 77 -12.64 -7.33 -14.24
C GLU A 77 -12.29 -8.78 -14.63
N GLU A 78 -11.16 -9.32 -14.15
CA GLU A 78 -10.70 -10.68 -14.47
C GLU A 78 -11.75 -11.76 -14.11
N TYR A 79 -12.52 -11.51 -13.05
CA TYR A 79 -13.50 -12.45 -12.53
C TYR A 79 -14.96 -12.08 -12.83
N GLY A 80 -15.20 -11.02 -13.62
CA GLY A 80 -16.53 -10.60 -14.03
C GLY A 80 -17.41 -10.06 -12.90
N VAL A 81 -16.78 -9.34 -11.96
CA VAL A 81 -17.39 -8.69 -10.78
C VAL A 81 -17.24 -7.16 -10.85
N ALA A 82 -16.67 -6.63 -11.94
CA ALA A 82 -16.58 -5.19 -12.16
C ALA A 82 -17.98 -4.55 -12.17
N GLU A 83 -18.13 -3.43 -11.46
CA GLU A 83 -19.33 -2.58 -11.52
C GLU A 83 -19.24 -1.68 -12.77
N ASP A 84 -20.38 -1.43 -13.43
CA ASP A 84 -20.49 -0.59 -14.64
C ASP A 84 -20.14 0.89 -14.39
#